data_AF-A0A2W6YLD9-F1
#
_entry.id   AF-A0A2W6YLD9-F1
#
_cell.length_a   1.000
_cell.length_b   1.000
_cell.length_c   1.000
_cell.angle_alpha   90.00
_cell.angle_beta   90.00
_cell.angle_gamma   90.00
#
_symmetry.space_group_name_H-M   'P 1'
#
loop_
_entity.id
_entity.type
_entity.pdbx_description
1 polymer ?
#
loop_
_entity_poly.entity_id
_entity_poly.type
_entity_poly.pdbx_seq_one_letter_code
_entity_poly.pdbx_strand_id
1 'polypeptide(L)'
;MTPPATSDQPAAATSHNAEHAAKLKRMATGIAAFFKAYPDDQAAASIADHINQFWNRRMREDFLATFGAAPETLPPLVRRALPLIHRGRES
;
A
#
# COMPACT_ATOMS: atom_id res chain seq x y z
N MET A 1 -37.89 -5.57 30.64
CA MET A 1 -37.22 -6.82 30.24
C MET A 1 -36.95 -6.77 28.73
N THR A 2 -35.67 -6.59 28.39
CA THR A 2 -34.92 -6.79 27.12
C THR A 2 -35.62 -6.83 25.75
N PRO A 3 -35.21 -5.92 24.83
CA PRO A 3 -34.97 -6.21 23.42
C PRO A 3 -33.46 -6.46 23.11
N PRO A 4 -33.11 -7.03 21.94
CA PRO A 4 -32.40 -8.31 21.83
C PRO A 4 -30.87 -8.24 21.73
N ALA A 5 -30.31 -9.43 21.97
CA ALA A 5 -28.95 -9.88 21.78
C ALA A 5 -28.18 -9.17 20.66
N THR A 6 -27.00 -8.68 21.06
CA THR A 6 -25.75 -8.63 20.30
C THR A 6 -25.86 -9.21 18.90
N SER A 7 -25.86 -8.32 17.91
CA SER A 7 -25.44 -8.65 16.56
C SER A 7 -24.10 -9.37 16.62
N ASP A 8 -24.15 -10.65 16.34
CA ASP A 8 -23.04 -11.53 16.02
C ASP A 8 -22.13 -10.83 15.00
N GLN A 9 -20.98 -10.38 15.48
CA GLN A 9 -19.87 -9.95 14.63
C GLN A 9 -18.99 -11.15 14.32
N PRO A 10 -18.74 -11.45 13.04
CA PRO A 10 -17.54 -12.17 12.62
C PRO A 10 -16.63 -11.20 11.84
N ALA A 11 -15.79 -10.41 12.53
CA ALA A 11 -14.91 -9.43 11.84
C ALA A 11 -13.49 -9.27 12.43
N ALA A 12 -13.04 -10.13 13.35
CA ALA A 12 -11.79 -9.88 14.08
C ALA A 12 -10.49 -10.19 13.32
N ALA A 13 -10.53 -10.84 12.14
CA ALA A 13 -9.30 -11.16 11.38
C ALA A 13 -8.85 -10.07 10.39
N THR A 14 -9.70 -9.08 10.08
CA THR A 14 -9.44 -8.09 9.02
C THR A 14 -8.80 -6.79 9.53
N SER A 15 -8.90 -6.49 10.82
CA SER A 15 -8.45 -5.21 11.40
C SER A 15 -6.94 -5.02 11.40
N HIS A 16 -6.15 -6.07 11.68
CA HIS A 16 -4.68 -5.98 11.69
C HIS A 16 -4.08 -5.73 10.30
N ASN A 17 -4.75 -6.19 9.24
CA ASN A 17 -4.32 -5.97 7.86
C ASN A 17 -4.59 -4.53 7.42
N ALA A 18 -5.78 -3.98 7.74
CA ALA A 18 -6.13 -2.61 7.40
C ALA A 18 -5.18 -1.57 8.03
N GLU A 19 -4.79 -1.76 9.29
CA GLU A 19 -3.81 -0.89 9.96
C GLU A 19 -2.42 -0.99 9.32
N HIS A 20 -2.00 -2.21 8.98
CA HIS A 20 -0.74 -2.43 8.27
C HIS A 20 -0.75 -1.74 6.91
N ALA A 21 -1.79 -1.93 6.10
CA ALA A 21 -1.95 -1.28 4.81
C ALA A 21 -1.97 0.25 4.93
N ALA A 22 -2.68 0.82 5.92
CA ALA A 22 -2.68 2.26 6.17
C ALA A 22 -1.26 2.78 6.46
N LYS A 23 -0.45 2.01 7.19
CA LYS A 23 0.95 2.32 7.46
C LYS A 23 1.80 2.26 6.18
N LEU A 24 1.62 1.23 5.35
CA LEU A 24 2.29 1.13 4.04
C LEU A 24 1.96 2.31 3.14
N LYS A 25 0.67 2.67 3.03
CA LYS A 25 0.22 3.84 2.27
C LYS A 25 0.85 5.13 2.76
N ARG A 26 0.92 5.34 4.08
CA ARG A 26 1.56 6.55 4.65
C ARG A 26 3.05 6.61 4.29
N MET A 27 3.78 5.50 4.39
CA MET A 27 5.20 5.44 3.99
C MET A 27 5.38 5.71 2.50
N ALA A 28 4.62 5.05 1.64
CA ALA A 28 4.67 5.27 0.18
C ALA A 28 4.32 6.72 -0.19
N THR A 29 3.36 7.33 0.49
CA THR A 29 2.99 8.74 0.30
C THR A 29 4.13 9.68 0.74
N GLY A 30 4.82 9.37 1.84
CA GLY A 30 6.00 10.11 2.27
C GLY A 30 7.13 10.08 1.25
N ILE A 31 7.42 8.90 0.68
CA ILE A 31 8.40 8.74 -0.40
C ILE A 31 7.96 9.57 -1.62
N ALA A 32 6.70 9.47 -2.03
CA ALA A 32 6.18 10.23 -3.17
C ALA A 32 6.25 11.75 -2.98
N ALA A 33 6.09 12.25 -1.75
CA ALA A 33 6.22 13.67 -1.45
C ALA A 33 7.65 14.17 -1.69
N PHE A 34 8.66 13.35 -1.38
CA PHE A 34 10.07 13.67 -1.66
C PHE A 34 10.34 13.75 -3.17
N PHE A 35 9.81 12.79 -3.93
CA PHE A 35 10.00 12.75 -5.38
C PHE A 35 9.07 13.69 -6.19
N LYS A 36 8.17 14.43 -5.52
CA LYS A 36 7.25 15.38 -6.17
C LYS A 36 7.97 16.53 -6.90
N ALA A 37 9.22 16.82 -6.54
CA ALA A 37 10.04 17.81 -7.23
C ALA A 37 10.57 17.35 -8.61
N TYR A 38 10.50 16.05 -8.89
CA TYR A 38 10.91 15.45 -10.17
C TYR A 38 9.71 15.31 -11.12
N PRO A 39 9.95 15.24 -12.45
CA PRO A 39 8.89 14.96 -13.41
C PRO A 39 8.20 13.62 -13.12
N ASP A 40 6.89 13.54 -13.33
CA ASP A 40 6.05 12.40 -12.91
C ASP A 40 6.58 11.04 -13.35
N ASP A 41 7.16 10.96 -14.55
CA ASP A 41 7.73 9.75 -15.13
C ASP A 41 8.94 9.24 -14.32
N GLN A 42 9.87 10.16 -14.01
CA GLN A 42 11.06 9.87 -13.18
C GLN A 42 10.68 9.64 -11.72
N ALA A 43 9.73 10.40 -11.21
CA ALA A 43 9.24 10.26 -9.84
C ALA A 43 8.63 8.88 -9.63
N ALA A 44 7.76 8.42 -10.55
CA ALA A 44 7.13 7.09 -10.45
C ALA A 44 8.16 5.96 -10.46
N ALA A 45 9.14 6.01 -11.38
CA ALA A 45 10.22 5.03 -11.45
C ALA A 45 11.08 5.03 -10.17
N SER A 46 11.44 6.22 -9.68
CA SER A 46 12.26 6.38 -8.47
C SER A 46 11.54 5.92 -7.21
N ILE A 47 10.22 6.17 -7.10
CA ILE A 47 9.39 5.68 -5.99
C ILE A 47 9.34 4.16 -6.00
N ALA A 48 9.13 3.54 -7.17
CA ALA A 48 9.09 2.09 -7.30
C ALA A 48 10.44 1.45 -6.95
N ASP A 49 11.55 2.00 -7.44
CA ASP A 49 12.90 1.56 -7.07
C ASP A 49 13.14 1.65 -5.56
N HIS A 50 12.81 2.78 -4.94
CA HIS A 50 12.95 2.96 -3.50
C HIS A 50 12.11 1.94 -2.71
N ILE A 51 10.87 1.66 -3.14
CA ILE A 51 10.07 0.60 -2.52
C ILE A 51 10.75 -0.77 -2.74
N ASN A 52 11.23 -1.07 -3.93
CA ASN A 52 11.88 -2.34 -4.23
C ASN A 52 13.16 -2.58 -3.40
N GLN A 53 13.96 -1.53 -3.18
CA GLN A 53 15.23 -1.61 -2.44
C GLN A 53 15.05 -1.61 -0.92
N PHE A 54 14.12 -0.81 -0.39
CA PHE A 54 13.94 -0.65 1.05
C PHE A 54 12.87 -1.58 1.64
N TRP A 55 11.92 -2.06 0.84
CA TRP A 55 10.84 -2.91 1.32
C TRP A 55 11.12 -4.38 1.08
N ASN A 56 11.01 -5.16 2.15
CA ASN A 56 11.08 -6.61 2.08
C ASN A 56 9.92 -7.20 1.28
N ARG A 57 10.11 -8.44 0.78
CA ARG A 57 9.13 -9.16 -0.05
C ARG A 57 7.71 -9.10 0.51
N ARG A 58 7.53 -9.43 1.80
CA ARG A 58 6.21 -9.47 2.44
C ARG A 58 5.49 -8.12 2.38
N MET A 59 6.22 -7.03 2.55
CA MET A 59 5.69 -5.68 2.57
C MET A 59 5.22 -5.25 1.17
N ARG A 60 5.98 -5.62 0.13
CA ARG A 60 5.59 -5.40 -1.28
C ARG A 60 4.37 -6.22 -1.67
N GLU A 61 4.33 -7.50 -1.27
CA GLU A 61 3.19 -8.36 -1.55
C GLU A 61 1.91 -7.86 -0.87
N ASP A 62 2.00 -7.43 0.39
CA ASP A 62 0.88 -6.87 1.15
C ASP A 62 0.37 -5.55 0.57
N PHE A 63 1.29 -4.69 0.13
CA PHE A 63 0.98 -3.46 -0.58
C PHE A 63 0.24 -3.72 -1.89
N LEU A 64 0.78 -4.61 -2.72
CA LEU A 64 0.18 -4.98 -4.01
C LEU A 64 -1.16 -5.69 -3.83
N ALA A 65 -1.31 -6.53 -2.79
CA ALA A 65 -2.57 -7.20 -2.48
C ALA A 65 -3.65 -6.20 -2.05
N THR A 66 -3.30 -5.24 -1.19
CA THR A 66 -4.27 -4.28 -0.64
C THR A 66 -4.61 -3.19 -1.64
N PHE A 67 -3.61 -2.60 -2.29
CA PHE A 67 -3.78 -1.45 -3.18
C PHE A 67 -3.94 -1.83 -4.65
N GLY A 68 -3.65 -3.07 -5.03
CA GLY A 68 -3.93 -3.56 -6.39
C GLY A 68 -5.43 -3.58 -6.70
N ALA A 69 -6.28 -3.84 -5.70
CA ALA A 69 -7.74 -3.81 -5.83
C ALA A 69 -8.32 -2.40 -5.72
N ALA A 70 -7.69 -1.51 -4.96
CA ALA A 70 -8.16 -0.13 -4.71
C ALA A 70 -7.05 0.91 -4.96
N PRO A 71 -6.49 1.00 -6.18
CA PRO A 71 -5.37 1.90 -6.47
C PRO A 71 -5.80 3.37 -6.39
N GLU A 72 -7.08 3.68 -6.57
CA GLU A 72 -7.64 5.04 -6.42
C GLU A 72 -7.38 5.67 -5.06
N THR A 73 -7.19 4.85 -4.03
CA THR A 73 -6.88 5.33 -2.68
C THR A 73 -5.45 5.83 -2.53
N LEU A 74 -4.57 5.55 -3.50
CA LEU A 74 -3.17 5.96 -3.50
C LEU A 74 -2.96 7.29 -4.26
N PRO A 75 -1.92 8.07 -3.89
CA PRO A 75 -1.55 9.25 -4.65
C PRO A 75 -1.18 8.90 -6.11
N PRO A 76 -1.37 9.83 -7.07
CA PRO A 76 -1.17 9.56 -8.50
C PRO A 76 0.25 9.05 -8.82
N LEU A 77 1.28 9.59 -8.17
CA LEU A 77 2.67 9.13 -8.33
C LEU A 77 2.87 7.68 -7.85
N VAL A 78 2.28 7.32 -6.71
CA VAL A 78 2.36 5.95 -6.17
C VAL A 78 1.55 4.97 -7.01
N ARG A 79 0.41 5.42 -7.57
CA ARG A 79 -0.38 4.63 -8.53
C ARG A 79 0.41 4.31 -9.80
N ARG A 80 1.23 5.25 -10.28
CA ARG A 80 2.14 5.02 -11.41
C ARG A 80 3.30 4.10 -11.04
N ALA A 81 3.75 4.14 -9.79
CA ALA A 81 4.79 3.24 -9.29
C ALA A 81 4.31 1.79 -9.07
N LEU A 82 3.03 1.57 -8.73
CA LEU A 82 2.44 0.23 -8.50
C LEU A 82 2.87 -0.86 -9.51
N PRO A 83 2.71 -0.68 -10.83
CA PRO A 83 3.08 -1.70 -11.82
C PRO A 83 4.60 -1.94 -11.93
N LEU A 84 5.43 -1.04 -11.41
CA LEU A 84 6.89 -1.13 -11.40
C LEU A 84 7.43 -1.82 -10.12
N ILE A 85 6.57 -2.06 -9.12
CA ILE A 85 6.96 -2.75 -7.88
C ILE A 85 7.03 -4.25 -8.14
N HIS A 86 8.18 -4.86 -7.85
CA HIS A 86 8.41 -6.27 -8.10
C HIS A 86 7.71 -7.13 -7.02
N ARG A 87 6.79 -7.98 -7.44
CA ARG A 87 6.03 -8.91 -6.57
C ARG A 87 6.85 -10.10 -6.06
N GLY A 88 8.04 -10.31 -6.62
CA GLY A 88 8.95 -11.37 -6.25
C GLY A 88 9.49 -12.11 -7.47
N ARG A 89 10.64 -11.66 -7.96
CA ARG A 89 11.69 -12.49 -8.58
C ARG A 89 13.00 -11.72 -8.43
N GLU A 90 13.79 -12.21 -7.46
CA GLU A 90 15.25 -12.39 -7.40
C GLU A 90 16.18 -11.30 -7.94
N SER A 91 17.18 -10.95 -7.11
CA SER A 91 18.48 -10.40 -7.50
C SER A 91 19.22 -11.35 -8.46
#